data_AF-A0A7X2HS45-F1
#
_entry.id   AF-A0A7X2HS45-F1
#
_cell.length_a   1.000
_cell.length_b   1.000
_cell.length_c   1.000
_cell.angle_alpha   90.00
_cell.angle_beta   90.00
_cell.angle_gamma   90.00
#
_symmetry.space_group_name_H-M   'P 1'
#
loop_
_entity.id
_entity.type
_entity.pdbx_description
1 polymer ?
#
loop_
_entity_poly.entity_id
_entity_poly.type
_entity_poly.pdbx_seq_one_letter_code
_entity_poly.pdbx_strand_id
1 'polypeptide(L)'
;MPTLSAAGQLPRLSFLPACSDLRRFAGTLPVVYDWSFNENTVPLGIRALGKDWFEKNLALKTALHEAWLNSTDGDRRRICDWYIQTWGGIRRNTEENLCLYGTGDEESILARGVRGMASWSKALTIRNPNTFAIADARTCISLNAIQLLADAPDIRIFPSLPSRNSRVPRAQRVVSRLRAERKLRSVESRGCYLKYNKLLIDVANAVGRGVTNQMVEMLLFAQADKLSEDLINRHAYPDSY
;
A
#
# COMPACT_ATOMS: atom_id res chain seq x y z
N MET A 1 39.41 -5.73 5.29
CA MET A 1 38.23 -4.86 5.07
C MET A 1 37.19 -5.66 4.33
N PRO A 2 36.04 -5.98 4.94
CA PRO A 2 35.03 -6.81 4.29
C PRO A 2 34.17 -5.95 3.37
N THR A 3 34.07 -6.38 2.12
CA THR A 3 33.21 -5.85 1.07
C THR A 3 31.75 -6.23 1.37
N LEU A 4 30.93 -5.23 1.70
CA LEU A 4 29.47 -5.34 1.69
C LEU A 4 28.99 -5.28 0.24
N SER A 5 28.78 -6.45 -0.39
CA SER A 5 28.00 -6.56 -1.62
C SER A 5 27.09 -7.78 -1.53
N ALA A 6 25.87 -7.55 -1.07
CA ALA A 6 24.72 -8.42 -1.25
C ALA A 6 23.44 -7.61 -1.04
N ALA A 7 23.28 -6.51 -1.78
CA ALA A 7 21.97 -5.88 -1.92
C ALA A 7 21.14 -6.79 -2.83
N GLY A 8 20.25 -7.58 -2.20
CA GLY A 8 19.28 -8.41 -2.92
C GLY A 8 18.45 -7.56 -3.87
N GLN A 9 18.79 -7.57 -5.15
CA GLN A 9 17.97 -7.03 -6.23
C GLN A 9 16.63 -7.74 -6.19
N LEU A 10 15.55 -6.97 -5.97
CA LEU A 10 14.21 -7.45 -6.25
C LEU A 10 14.18 -7.88 -7.72
N PRO A 11 13.51 -9.00 -8.06
CA PRO A 11 13.51 -9.51 -9.42
C PRO A 11 13.02 -8.45 -10.40
N ARG A 12 13.63 -8.42 -11.58
CA ARG A 12 13.22 -7.57 -12.71
C ARG A 12 11.71 -7.72 -12.91
N LEU A 13 11.05 -6.60 -13.25
CA LEU A 13 9.61 -6.38 -13.40
C LEU A 13 8.89 -7.27 -14.47
N SER A 14 9.28 -8.53 -14.64
CA SER A 14 8.65 -9.48 -15.58
C SER A 14 7.29 -10.02 -15.11
N PHE A 15 6.74 -9.53 -14.00
CA PHE A 15 5.53 -10.09 -13.36
C PHE A 15 4.29 -9.22 -13.46
N LEU A 16 4.43 -8.03 -14.05
CA LEU A 16 3.27 -7.26 -14.43
C LEU A 16 3.03 -7.57 -15.91
N PRO A 17 1.81 -8.01 -16.29
CA PRO A 17 1.50 -8.24 -17.69
C PRO A 17 1.94 -6.99 -18.46
N ALA A 18 2.70 -7.23 -19.54
CA ALA A 18 3.58 -6.29 -20.22
C ALA A 18 3.10 -4.83 -20.13
N CYS A 19 3.99 -3.87 -19.88
CA CYS A 19 3.69 -2.45 -19.55
C CYS A 19 2.53 -1.76 -20.31
N SER A 20 2.08 -2.26 -21.46
CA SER A 20 0.81 -1.91 -22.11
C SER A 20 -0.44 -2.13 -21.24
N ASP A 21 -0.53 -3.23 -20.50
CA ASP A 21 -1.73 -3.56 -19.72
C ASP A 21 -1.86 -2.64 -18.51
N LEU A 22 -0.75 -2.32 -17.84
CA LEU A 22 -0.74 -1.36 -16.74
C LEU A 22 -1.07 0.08 -17.16
N ARG A 23 -0.68 0.51 -18.37
CA ARG A 23 -1.14 1.81 -18.91
C ARG A 23 -2.66 1.82 -19.09
N ARG A 24 -3.20 0.72 -19.63
CA ARG A 24 -4.64 0.55 -19.78
C ARG A 24 -5.33 0.58 -18.41
N PHE A 25 -4.78 -0.11 -17.42
CA PHE A 25 -5.30 -0.09 -16.05
C PHE A 25 -5.21 1.29 -15.39
N ALA A 26 -4.14 2.06 -15.60
CA ALA A 26 -4.06 3.44 -15.12
C ALA A 26 -5.18 4.30 -15.69
N GLY A 27 -5.55 4.12 -16.97
CA GLY A 27 -6.71 4.76 -17.58
C GLY A 27 -8.06 4.33 -17.00
N THR A 28 -8.14 3.16 -16.37
CA THR A 28 -9.37 2.68 -15.70
C THR A 28 -9.52 3.16 -14.25
N LEU A 29 -8.49 3.76 -13.65
CA LEU A 29 -8.52 4.20 -12.25
C LEU A 29 -9.71 5.10 -11.88
N PRO A 30 -10.11 6.09 -12.71
CA PRO A 30 -11.32 6.88 -12.47
C PRO A 30 -12.61 6.05 -12.30
N VAL A 31 -12.64 4.84 -12.87
CA VAL A 31 -13.81 3.95 -12.86
C VAL A 31 -13.69 2.91 -11.74
N VAL A 32 -12.50 2.33 -11.54
CA VAL A 32 -12.32 1.19 -10.62
C VAL A 32 -11.98 1.60 -9.19
N TYR A 33 -11.55 2.85 -8.96
CA TYR A 33 -11.23 3.34 -7.63
C TYR A 33 -12.39 4.12 -7.02
N ASP A 34 -13.06 3.51 -6.04
CA ASP A 34 -14.32 3.98 -5.46
C ASP A 34 -14.21 4.36 -3.97
N TRP A 35 -12.99 4.49 -3.43
CA TRP A 35 -12.78 4.80 -2.02
C TRP A 35 -13.25 6.21 -1.67
N SER A 36 -14.48 6.31 -1.22
CA SER A 36 -15.13 7.54 -0.80
C SER A 36 -14.88 7.86 0.67
N PHE A 37 -15.02 9.13 1.03
CA PHE A 37 -14.95 9.59 2.42
C PHE A 37 -15.87 10.81 2.61
N ASN A 38 -16.21 11.12 3.87
CA ASN A 38 -16.98 12.31 4.19
C ASN A 38 -16.08 13.55 4.13
N GLU A 39 -16.20 14.32 3.05
CA GLU A 39 -15.42 15.53 2.79
C GLU A 39 -15.57 16.60 3.89
N ASN A 40 -16.71 16.63 4.59
CA ASN A 40 -16.95 17.59 5.67
C ASN A 40 -16.16 17.28 6.95
N THR A 41 -15.53 16.10 7.03
CA THR A 41 -14.73 15.71 8.19
C THR A 41 -13.24 16.02 8.01
N VAL A 42 -12.81 16.39 6.81
CA VAL A 42 -11.40 16.68 6.51
C VAL A 42 -10.97 17.88 7.39
N PRO A 43 -9.84 17.76 8.12
CA PRO A 43 -9.45 18.77 9.08
C PRO A 43 -8.97 20.05 8.39
N LEU A 44 -8.92 21.15 9.15
CA LEU A 44 -8.32 22.43 8.75
C LEU A 44 -8.94 23.08 7.51
N GLY A 45 -10.19 22.73 7.18
CA GLY A 45 -10.89 23.28 6.00
C GLY A 45 -10.32 22.81 4.66
N ILE A 46 -9.46 21.78 4.67
CA ILE A 46 -8.87 21.20 3.46
C ILE A 46 -9.98 20.60 2.59
N ARG A 47 -9.88 20.85 1.28
CA ARG A 47 -10.84 20.33 0.30
C ARG A 47 -10.14 19.39 -0.67
N ALA A 48 -10.77 18.24 -0.92
CA ALA A 48 -10.34 17.29 -1.92
C ALA A 48 -10.97 17.65 -3.26
N LEU A 49 -10.20 18.29 -4.15
CA LEU A 49 -10.68 18.68 -5.47
C LEU A 49 -10.57 17.51 -6.44
N GLY A 50 -11.56 17.31 -7.31
CA GLY A 50 -11.55 16.25 -8.30
C GLY A 50 -12.95 15.90 -8.79
N LYS A 51 -13.05 15.38 -10.02
CA LYS A 51 -14.35 15.01 -10.61
C LYS A 51 -14.87 13.66 -10.15
N ASP A 52 -13.98 12.79 -9.66
CA ASP A 52 -14.26 11.43 -9.22
C ASP A 52 -13.45 11.10 -7.95
N TRP A 53 -13.71 9.93 -7.34
CA TRP A 53 -13.04 9.54 -6.10
C TRP A 53 -11.54 9.29 -6.28
N PHE A 54 -11.10 8.90 -7.48
CA PHE A 54 -9.69 8.75 -7.79
C PHE A 54 -8.97 10.09 -7.72
N GLU A 55 -9.44 11.10 -8.47
CA GLU A 55 -8.86 12.43 -8.48
C GLU A 55 -8.93 13.08 -7.10
N LYS A 56 -10.07 12.94 -6.39
CA LYS A 56 -10.23 13.47 -5.04
C LYS A 56 -9.23 12.89 -4.05
N ASN A 57 -8.96 11.58 -4.09
CA ASN A 57 -7.99 10.97 -3.17
C ASN A 57 -6.55 11.36 -3.51
N LEU A 58 -6.20 11.54 -4.79
CA LEU A 58 -4.90 12.09 -5.18
C LEU A 58 -4.73 13.53 -4.70
N ALA A 59 -5.71 14.40 -4.97
CA ALA A 59 -5.69 15.79 -4.53
C ALA A 59 -5.67 15.91 -3.00
N LEU A 60 -6.41 15.04 -2.29
CA LEU A 60 -6.40 14.99 -0.84
C LEU A 60 -4.99 14.73 -0.29
N LYS A 61 -4.26 13.74 -0.83
CA LYS A 61 -2.88 13.44 -0.38
C LYS A 61 -1.97 14.65 -0.54
N THR A 62 -2.05 15.36 -1.66
CA THR A 62 -1.28 16.59 -1.90
C THR A 62 -1.68 17.71 -0.93
N ALA A 63 -2.97 17.97 -0.76
CA ALA A 63 -3.44 19.05 0.10
C ALA A 63 -3.14 18.79 1.59
N LEU A 64 -3.24 17.53 2.05
CA LEU A 64 -2.83 17.14 3.40
C LEU A 64 -1.32 17.29 3.60
N HIS A 65 -0.52 16.99 2.57
CA HIS A 65 0.93 17.20 2.61
C HIS A 65 1.30 18.66 2.76
N GLU A 66 0.71 19.53 1.93
CA GLU A 66 0.93 20.98 2.00
C GLU A 66 0.51 21.55 3.37
N ALA A 67 -0.64 21.11 3.89
CA ALA A 67 -1.09 21.49 5.22
C ALA A 67 -0.14 20.98 6.32
N TRP A 68 0.35 19.74 6.22
CA TRP A 68 1.27 19.15 7.21
C TRP A 68 2.61 19.90 7.25
N LEU A 69 3.16 20.30 6.10
CA LEU A 69 4.40 21.08 6.03
C LEU A 69 4.29 22.44 6.72
N ASN A 70 3.15 23.12 6.54
CA ASN A 70 2.95 24.52 6.94
C ASN A 70 2.21 24.67 8.28
N SER A 71 2.09 23.61 9.08
CA SER A 71 1.27 23.62 10.29
C SER A 71 2.06 23.30 11.56
N THR A 72 1.43 23.57 12.70
CA THR A 72 1.96 23.27 14.03
C THR A 72 1.98 21.76 14.29
N ASP A 73 2.74 21.30 15.28
CA ASP A 73 2.74 19.89 15.67
C ASP A 73 1.35 19.37 16.07
N GLY A 74 0.51 20.23 16.68
CA GLY A 74 -0.88 19.89 17.00
C GLY A 74 -1.72 19.62 15.75
N ASP A 75 -1.57 20.45 14.72
CA ASP A 75 -2.26 20.28 13.45
C ASP A 75 -1.73 19.09 12.66
N ARG A 76 -0.41 18.88 12.62
CA ARG A 76 0.22 17.70 12.03
C ARG A 76 -0.32 16.41 12.62
N ARG A 77 -0.44 16.35 13.95
CA ARG A 77 -1.07 15.23 14.66
C ARG A 77 -2.54 15.09 14.25
N ARG A 78 -3.30 16.18 14.18
CA ARG A 78 -4.73 16.16 13.76
C ARG A 78 -4.92 15.65 12.33
N ILE A 79 -4.05 16.04 11.40
CA ILE A 79 -4.03 15.57 10.01
C ILE A 79 -3.74 14.06 9.97
N CYS A 80 -2.65 13.62 10.62
CA CYS A 80 -2.29 12.20 10.67
C CYS A 80 -3.38 11.34 11.32
N ASP A 81 -3.93 11.81 12.44
CA ASP A 81 -4.99 11.14 13.17
C ASP A 81 -6.23 10.95 12.28
N TRP A 82 -6.73 12.03 11.68
CA TRP A 82 -7.86 11.95 10.78
C TRP A 82 -7.61 10.99 9.60
N TYR A 83 -6.43 11.07 8.98
CA TYR A 83 -6.11 10.25 7.81
C TYR A 83 -6.01 8.75 8.16
N ILE A 84 -5.53 8.42 9.36
CA ILE A 84 -5.43 7.02 9.83
C ILE A 84 -6.78 6.49 10.32
N GLN A 85 -7.46 7.24 11.18
CA GLN A 85 -8.65 6.76 11.90
C GLN A 85 -9.93 6.95 11.10
N THR A 86 -10.13 8.14 10.54
CA THR A 86 -11.37 8.53 9.86
C THR A 86 -11.34 8.09 8.41
N TRP A 87 -10.34 8.54 7.64
CA TRP A 87 -10.19 8.14 6.24
C TRP A 87 -9.76 6.67 6.11
N GLY A 88 -8.76 6.25 6.89
CA GLY A 88 -8.21 4.89 6.84
C GLY A 88 -9.00 3.83 7.64
N GLY A 89 -9.92 4.25 8.53
CA GLY A 89 -10.75 3.35 9.32
C GLY A 89 -10.04 2.58 10.44
N ILE A 90 -8.82 3.00 10.86
CA ILE A 90 -8.01 2.31 11.88
C ILE A 90 -8.11 3.01 13.24
N ARG A 91 -9.12 2.66 14.03
CA ARG A 91 -9.51 3.37 15.28
C ARG A 91 -8.81 2.93 16.57
N ARG A 92 -7.85 1.99 16.49
CA ARG A 92 -7.23 1.36 17.68
C ARG A 92 -5.79 1.78 17.93
N ASN A 93 -5.36 2.91 17.37
CA ASN A 93 -4.03 3.44 17.66
C ASN A 93 -4.03 4.10 19.05
N THR A 94 -2.94 3.94 19.80
CA THR A 94 -2.75 4.67 21.05
C THR A 94 -2.40 6.12 20.75
N GLU A 95 -2.66 6.99 21.73
CA GLU A 95 -2.30 8.40 21.68
C GLU A 95 -0.80 8.60 21.36
N GLU A 96 0.06 7.85 22.04
CA GLU A 96 1.51 7.84 21.81
C GLU A 96 1.88 7.51 20.35
N ASN A 97 1.24 6.49 19.75
CA ASN A 97 1.52 6.14 18.36
C ASN A 97 1.03 7.22 17.40
N LEU A 98 -0.12 7.85 17.65
CA LEU A 98 -0.63 8.93 16.81
C LEU A 98 0.25 10.18 16.90
N CYS A 99 0.75 10.49 18.10
CA CYS A 99 1.75 11.54 18.31
C CYS A 99 3.02 11.24 17.49
N LEU A 100 3.60 10.05 17.64
CA LEU A 100 4.77 9.61 16.87
C LEU A 100 4.54 9.74 15.36
N TYR A 101 3.37 9.36 14.85
CA TYR A 101 3.06 9.44 13.42
C TYR A 101 2.88 10.87 12.92
N GLY A 102 2.37 11.77 13.78
CA GLY A 102 2.19 13.19 13.51
C GLY A 102 3.50 13.97 13.46
N THR A 103 4.37 13.74 14.44
CA THR A 103 5.46 14.67 14.78
C THR A 103 6.83 13.99 14.89
N GLY A 104 6.87 12.66 14.96
CA GLY A 104 8.12 11.91 15.08
C GLY A 104 8.98 11.96 13.81
N ASP A 105 10.26 11.68 13.98
CA ASP A 105 11.18 11.54 12.86
C ASP A 105 10.87 10.28 12.03
N GLU A 106 11.27 10.31 10.76
CA GLU A 106 10.99 9.24 9.81
C GLU A 106 11.69 7.92 10.19
N GLU A 107 12.92 8.00 10.70
CA GLU A 107 13.72 6.84 11.07
C GLU A 107 13.06 6.04 12.20
N SER A 108 12.58 6.72 13.24
CA SER A 108 11.82 6.13 14.34
C SER A 108 10.54 5.44 13.86
N ILE A 109 9.85 6.00 12.87
CA ILE A 109 8.66 5.38 12.28
C ILE A 109 9.05 4.11 11.49
N LEU A 110 10.08 4.19 10.66
CA LEU A 110 10.55 3.07 9.82
C LEU A 110 11.14 1.93 10.66
N ALA A 111 11.77 2.23 11.80
CA ALA A 111 12.36 1.25 12.71
C ALA A 111 11.32 0.25 13.27
N ARG A 112 10.03 0.60 13.22
CA ARG A 112 8.92 -0.27 13.66
C ARG A 112 8.73 -1.51 12.79
N GLY A 113 9.34 -1.55 11.60
CA GLY A 113 9.15 -2.63 10.64
C GLY A 113 7.66 -2.84 10.33
N VAL A 114 7.23 -4.08 10.12
CA VAL A 114 5.83 -4.35 9.71
C VAL A 114 4.77 -4.07 10.78
N ARG A 115 5.16 -3.81 12.04
CA ARG A 115 4.21 -3.59 13.14
C ARG A 115 3.52 -2.24 13.00
N GLY A 116 2.21 -2.27 12.81
CA GLY A 116 1.40 -1.06 12.62
C GLY A 116 1.58 -0.42 11.23
N MET A 117 2.16 -1.14 10.26
CA MET A 117 2.47 -0.60 8.92
C MET A 117 1.26 0.01 8.20
N ALA A 118 0.08 -0.58 8.38
CA ALA A 118 -1.16 -0.02 7.82
C ALA A 118 -1.50 1.39 8.36
N SER A 119 -1.10 1.72 9.59
CA SER A 119 -1.28 3.05 10.18
C SER A 119 -0.15 3.97 9.75
N TRP A 120 1.11 3.61 10.05
CA TRP A 120 2.20 4.55 9.91
C TRP A 120 2.61 4.81 8.45
N SER A 121 2.34 3.89 7.52
CA SER A 121 2.51 4.18 6.08
C SER A 121 1.57 5.26 5.57
N LYS A 122 0.37 5.40 6.15
CA LYS A 122 -0.56 6.49 5.83
C LYS A 122 0.01 7.84 6.28
N ALA A 123 0.60 7.89 7.48
CA ALA A 123 1.29 9.08 7.96
C ALA A 123 2.49 9.46 7.09
N LEU A 124 3.33 8.49 6.69
CA LEU A 124 4.44 8.79 5.78
C LEU A 124 3.96 9.23 4.39
N THR A 125 2.83 8.69 3.90
CA THR A 125 2.23 9.11 2.62
C THR A 125 1.83 10.58 2.66
N ILE A 126 1.18 11.08 3.72
CA ILE A 126 0.85 12.52 3.81
C ILE A 126 2.08 13.38 4.05
N ARG A 127 3.14 12.85 4.68
CA ARG A 127 4.38 13.59 4.89
C ARG A 127 5.20 13.76 3.61
N ASN A 128 5.16 12.79 2.70
CA ASN A 128 5.79 12.90 1.39
C ASN A 128 5.11 11.95 0.39
N PRO A 129 4.04 12.39 -0.28
CA PRO A 129 3.22 11.52 -1.13
C PRO A 129 3.93 11.11 -2.43
N ASN A 130 5.01 11.80 -2.81
CA ASN A 130 5.82 11.46 -3.98
C ASN A 130 6.81 10.32 -3.70
N THR A 131 7.22 10.15 -2.44
CA THR A 131 8.14 9.09 -2.03
C THR A 131 7.41 7.89 -1.44
N PHE A 132 6.35 8.14 -0.68
CA PHE A 132 5.67 7.13 0.12
C PHE A 132 4.25 6.87 -0.35
N ALA A 133 3.91 5.60 -0.41
CA ALA A 133 2.60 5.08 -0.71
C ALA A 133 2.08 4.23 0.45
N ILE A 134 0.75 4.13 0.56
CA ILE A 134 0.10 3.40 1.64
C ILE A 134 0.39 1.91 1.48
N ALA A 135 0.86 1.28 2.55
CA ALA A 135 1.04 -0.16 2.63
C ALA A 135 0.03 -0.74 3.63
N ASP A 136 -1.08 -1.27 3.12
CA ASP A 136 -2.12 -1.91 3.92
C ASP A 136 -2.39 -3.36 3.47
N ALA A 137 -3.35 -4.02 4.10
CA ALA A 137 -3.64 -5.41 3.81
C ALA A 137 -4.06 -5.66 2.36
N ARG A 138 -4.75 -4.71 1.71
CA ARG A 138 -5.19 -4.80 0.32
C ARG A 138 -4.01 -4.68 -0.63
N THR A 139 -3.14 -3.71 -0.43
CA THR A 139 -1.99 -3.54 -1.32
C THR A 139 -0.98 -4.67 -1.17
N CYS A 140 -0.73 -5.14 0.06
CA CYS A 140 0.13 -6.30 0.30
C CYS A 140 -0.43 -7.60 -0.30
N ILE A 141 -1.73 -7.88 -0.16
CA ILE A 141 -2.31 -9.11 -0.73
C ILE A 141 -2.31 -9.06 -2.26
N SER A 142 -2.58 -7.91 -2.88
CA SER A 142 -2.54 -7.75 -4.33
C SER A 142 -1.16 -8.09 -4.89
N LEU A 143 -0.08 -7.61 -4.27
CA LEU A 143 1.28 -7.96 -4.68
C LEU A 143 1.59 -9.46 -4.53
N ASN A 144 1.11 -10.09 -3.46
CA ASN A 144 1.27 -11.53 -3.28
C ASN A 144 0.49 -12.32 -4.33
N ALA A 145 -0.76 -11.93 -4.59
CA ALA A 145 -1.64 -12.56 -5.56
C ALA A 145 -1.08 -12.46 -6.98
N ILE A 146 -0.62 -11.27 -7.40
CA ILE A 146 0.00 -11.07 -8.72
C ILE A 146 1.18 -12.02 -8.93
N GLN A 147 2.11 -12.10 -7.96
CA GLN A 147 3.28 -12.97 -8.07
C GLN A 147 2.90 -14.45 -8.16
N LEU A 148 1.91 -14.90 -7.38
CA LEU A 148 1.46 -16.29 -7.34
C LEU A 148 0.64 -16.68 -8.57
N LEU A 149 -0.25 -15.80 -9.03
CA LEU A 149 -1.06 -16.02 -10.24
C LEU A 149 -0.20 -15.99 -11.51
N ALA A 150 0.88 -15.21 -11.53
CA ALA A 150 1.81 -15.18 -12.66
C ALA A 150 2.88 -16.30 -12.61
N ASP A 151 2.91 -17.13 -11.57
CA ASP A 151 3.98 -18.09 -11.28
C ASP A 151 5.39 -17.48 -11.47
N ALA A 152 5.59 -16.31 -10.85
CA ALA A 152 6.80 -15.52 -10.97
C ALA A 152 8.08 -16.29 -10.54
N PRO A 153 9.19 -16.29 -11.31
CA PRO A 153 10.46 -16.94 -10.95
C PRO A 153 11.12 -16.64 -9.59
N ASP A 154 10.91 -15.47 -8.97
CA ASP A 154 11.43 -15.16 -7.61
C ASP A 154 10.35 -14.53 -6.73
N ILE A 155 9.35 -15.34 -6.35
CA ILE A 155 8.25 -14.89 -5.49
C ILE A 155 8.78 -14.47 -4.11
N ARG A 156 8.47 -13.23 -3.72
CA ARG A 156 8.71 -12.69 -2.38
C ARG A 156 7.40 -12.30 -1.72
N ILE A 157 7.08 -12.97 -0.63
CA ILE A 157 5.81 -12.79 0.08
C ILE A 157 5.88 -11.56 0.99
N PHE A 158 5.07 -10.56 0.68
CA PHE A 158 4.79 -9.40 1.53
C PHE A 158 3.97 -9.80 2.77
N PRO A 159 4.07 -9.05 3.88
CA PRO A 159 3.41 -9.41 5.14
C PRO A 159 1.89 -9.44 5.02
N SER A 160 1.26 -10.38 5.73
CA SER A 160 -0.19 -10.41 5.93
C SER A 160 -0.57 -9.39 7.01
N LEU A 161 -1.06 -8.23 6.58
CA LEU A 161 -1.56 -7.19 7.50
C LEU A 161 -3.03 -7.45 7.87
N PRO A 162 -3.49 -7.01 9.06
CA PRO A 162 -4.89 -7.11 9.45
C PRO A 162 -5.82 -6.38 8.47
N SER A 163 -6.95 -7.01 8.13
CA SER A 163 -7.94 -6.46 7.20
C SER A 163 -9.35 -6.59 7.75
N ARG A 164 -10.21 -5.62 7.43
CA ARG A 164 -11.67 -5.67 7.65
C ARG A 164 -12.43 -6.20 6.43
N ASN A 165 -11.79 -6.28 5.27
CA ASN A 165 -12.35 -6.89 4.07
C ASN A 165 -12.26 -8.41 4.22
N SER A 166 -13.38 -9.14 4.15
CA SER A 166 -13.43 -10.58 4.43
C SER A 166 -12.70 -11.46 3.40
N ARG A 167 -12.54 -10.98 2.15
CA ARG A 167 -11.82 -11.71 1.09
C ARG A 167 -10.32 -11.71 1.34
N VAL A 168 -9.76 -10.60 1.82
CA VAL A 168 -8.33 -10.45 2.05
C VAL A 168 -7.77 -11.51 3.03
N PRO A 169 -8.33 -11.74 4.24
CA PRO A 169 -7.90 -12.82 5.13
C PRO A 169 -8.04 -14.22 4.53
N ARG A 170 -9.03 -14.46 3.67
CA ARG A 170 -9.17 -15.75 2.98
C ARG A 170 -8.00 -15.98 2.02
N ALA A 171 -7.69 -14.99 1.19
CA ALA A 171 -6.54 -15.04 0.29
C ALA A 171 -5.21 -15.11 1.05
N GLN A 172 -5.06 -14.40 2.17
CA GLN A 172 -3.87 -14.48 3.03
C GLN A 172 -3.62 -15.91 3.59
N ARG A 173 -4.68 -16.70 3.83
CA ARG A 173 -4.55 -18.11 4.20
C ARG A 173 -4.00 -18.95 3.04
N VAL A 174 -4.50 -18.72 1.83
CA VAL A 174 -3.99 -19.36 0.61
C VAL A 174 -2.51 -19.03 0.40
N VAL A 175 -2.12 -17.75 0.53
CA VAL A 175 -0.72 -17.31 0.45
C VAL A 175 0.14 -18.01 1.50
N SER A 176 -0.32 -18.07 2.75
CA SER A 176 0.42 -18.73 3.85
C SER A 176 0.65 -20.22 3.57
N ARG A 177 -0.36 -20.92 3.05
CA ARG A 177 -0.27 -22.32 2.65
C ARG A 177 0.72 -22.51 1.50
N LEU A 178 0.54 -21.78 0.40
CA LEU A 178 1.43 -21.86 -0.77
C LEU A 178 2.88 -21.51 -0.42
N ARG A 179 3.09 -20.54 0.49
CA ARG A 179 4.41 -20.21 1.02
C ARG A 179 5.06 -21.41 1.71
N ALA A 180 4.32 -22.14 2.52
CA ALA A 180 4.83 -23.33 3.20
C ALA A 180 5.11 -24.47 2.21
N GLU A 181 4.15 -24.79 1.34
CA GLU A 181 4.25 -25.87 0.35
C GLU A 181 5.41 -25.66 -0.63
N ARG A 182 5.55 -24.43 -1.16
CA ARG A 182 6.57 -24.08 -2.16
C ARG A 182 7.85 -23.51 -1.54
N LYS A 183 7.96 -23.48 -0.21
CA LYS A 183 9.11 -22.91 0.55
C LYS A 183 9.47 -21.48 0.11
N LEU A 184 8.46 -20.64 -0.12
CA LEU A 184 8.65 -19.27 -0.61
C LEU A 184 9.24 -18.36 0.47
N ARG A 185 10.10 -17.43 0.03
CA ARG A 185 10.74 -16.45 0.91
C ARG A 185 9.80 -15.29 1.20
N SER A 186 9.81 -14.79 2.43
CA SER A 186 9.16 -13.53 2.78
C SER A 186 10.09 -12.35 2.52
N VAL A 187 9.49 -11.19 2.26
CA VAL A 187 10.20 -9.92 2.38
C VAL A 187 10.56 -9.71 3.85
N GLU A 188 11.83 -9.42 4.12
CA GLU A 188 12.31 -9.15 5.49
C GLU A 188 11.56 -7.98 6.12
N SER A 189 11.19 -8.11 7.40
CA SER A 189 10.43 -7.10 8.13
C SER A 189 11.14 -5.75 8.13
N ARG A 190 12.44 -5.75 8.42
CA ARG A 190 13.27 -4.54 8.36
C ARG A 190 13.45 -4.12 6.91
N GLY A 191 13.06 -2.88 6.59
CA GLY A 191 13.12 -2.36 5.22
C GLY A 191 12.03 -2.88 4.28
N CYS A 192 11.06 -3.68 4.76
CA CYS A 192 9.93 -4.16 3.94
C CYS A 192 9.22 -3.01 3.20
N TYR A 193 8.96 -1.92 3.92
CA TYR A 193 8.25 -0.78 3.37
C TYR A 193 9.07 0.03 2.36
N LEU A 194 10.38 0.15 2.57
CA LEU A 194 11.25 0.80 1.58
C LEU A 194 11.31 -0.04 0.29
N LYS A 195 11.39 -1.37 0.41
CA LYS A 195 11.27 -2.30 -0.73
C LYS A 195 9.92 -2.17 -1.43
N TYR A 196 8.82 -2.03 -0.68
CA TYR A 196 7.49 -1.77 -1.21
C TYR A 196 7.42 -0.47 -2.01
N ASN A 197 7.85 0.66 -1.44
CA ASN A 197 7.81 1.95 -2.14
C ASN A 197 8.70 1.96 -3.37
N LYS A 198 9.91 1.38 -3.26
CA LYS A 198 10.80 1.23 -4.41
C LYS A 198 10.13 0.43 -5.53
N LEU A 199 9.47 -0.69 -5.22
CA LEU A 199 8.75 -1.48 -6.21
C LEU A 199 7.68 -0.63 -6.92
N LEU A 200 6.86 0.10 -6.18
CA LEU A 200 5.79 0.93 -6.76
C LEU A 200 6.34 2.05 -7.65
N ILE A 201 7.46 2.67 -7.25
CA ILE A 201 8.16 3.67 -8.07
C ILE A 201 8.72 3.03 -9.34
N ASP A 202 9.38 1.88 -9.23
CA ASP A 202 9.94 1.16 -10.37
C ASP A 202 8.83 0.76 -11.36
N VAL A 203 7.67 0.33 -10.85
CA VAL A 203 6.47 0.07 -11.67
C VAL A 203 5.97 1.33 -12.35
N ALA A 204 5.79 2.42 -11.61
CA ALA A 204 5.32 3.69 -12.17
C ALA A 204 6.23 4.18 -13.31
N ASN A 205 7.55 4.11 -13.09
CA ASN A 205 8.57 4.46 -14.09
C ASN A 205 8.52 3.55 -15.33
N ALA A 206 8.34 2.24 -15.14
CA ALA A 206 8.23 1.28 -16.24
C ALA A 206 6.95 1.46 -17.07
N VAL A 207 5.86 1.92 -16.45
CA VAL A 207 4.61 2.25 -17.14
C VAL A 207 4.78 3.54 -17.94
N GLY A 208 5.37 4.59 -17.37
CA GLY A 208 5.71 5.82 -18.09
C GLY A 208 4.81 7.03 -17.78
N ARG A 209 4.91 8.06 -18.64
CA ARG A 209 4.53 9.46 -18.32
C ARG A 209 3.13 9.59 -17.68
N GLY A 210 3.10 10.21 -16.51
CA GLY A 210 1.89 10.55 -15.77
C GLY A 210 1.49 9.54 -14.68
N VAL A 211 2.09 8.34 -14.65
CA VAL A 211 1.82 7.36 -13.59
C VAL A 211 2.72 7.60 -12.39
N THR A 212 2.14 7.66 -11.20
CA THR A 212 2.85 7.82 -9.93
C THR A 212 2.80 6.55 -9.09
N ASN A 213 3.69 6.44 -8.09
CA ASN A 213 3.62 5.41 -7.05
C ASN A 213 2.24 5.34 -6.37
N GLN A 214 1.59 6.49 -6.17
CA GLN A 214 0.24 6.57 -5.60
C GLN A 214 -0.81 5.96 -6.53
N MET A 215 -0.71 6.17 -7.84
CA MET A 215 -1.63 5.55 -8.80
C MET A 215 -1.48 4.02 -8.82
N VAL A 216 -0.23 3.53 -8.71
CA VAL A 216 0.04 2.09 -8.60
C VAL A 216 -0.55 1.54 -7.29
N GLU A 217 -0.35 2.24 -6.16
CA GLU A 217 -0.95 1.88 -4.88
C GLU A 217 -2.49 1.81 -4.96
N MET A 218 -3.12 2.83 -5.52
CA MET A 218 -4.58 2.89 -5.70
C MET A 218 -5.09 1.79 -6.62
N LEU A 219 -4.34 1.42 -7.66
CA LEU A 219 -4.68 0.29 -8.52
C LEU A 219 -4.62 -1.04 -7.75
N LEU A 220 -3.53 -1.28 -7.01
CA LEU A 220 -3.39 -2.49 -6.18
C LEU A 220 -4.51 -2.59 -5.16
N PHE A 221 -4.89 -1.46 -4.56
CA PHE A 221 -5.98 -1.36 -3.62
C PHE A 221 -7.34 -1.70 -4.26
N ALA A 222 -7.65 -1.11 -5.41
CA ALA A 222 -8.91 -1.32 -6.11
C ALA A 222 -9.06 -2.76 -6.62
N GLN A 223 -7.95 -3.40 -7.02
CA GLN A 223 -7.94 -4.78 -7.52
C GLN A 223 -7.89 -5.84 -6.42
N ALA A 224 -7.77 -5.46 -5.15
CA ALA A 224 -7.51 -6.41 -4.07
C ALA A 224 -8.59 -7.49 -3.92
N ASP A 225 -9.87 -7.14 -4.14
CA ASP A 225 -10.97 -8.10 -4.04
C ASP A 225 -10.90 -9.12 -5.17
N LYS A 226 -10.80 -8.65 -6.41
CA LYS A 226 -10.70 -9.50 -7.60
C LYS A 226 -9.47 -10.41 -7.53
N LEU A 227 -8.29 -9.86 -7.22
CA LEU A 227 -7.05 -10.62 -7.09
C LEU A 227 -7.12 -11.64 -5.95
N SER A 228 -7.80 -11.30 -4.85
CA SER A 228 -8.03 -12.24 -3.75
C SER A 228 -8.94 -13.39 -4.21
N GLU A 229 -10.02 -13.11 -4.93
CA GLU A 229 -10.93 -14.13 -5.47
C GLU A 229 -10.24 -15.02 -6.50
N ASP A 230 -9.51 -14.43 -7.46
CA ASP A 230 -8.77 -15.18 -8.47
C ASP A 230 -7.75 -16.13 -7.82
N LEU A 231 -7.01 -15.65 -6.82
CA LEU A 231 -6.06 -16.47 -6.07
C LEU A 231 -6.76 -17.59 -5.29
N ILE A 232 -7.88 -17.28 -4.63
CA ILE A 232 -8.67 -18.28 -3.91
C ILE A 232 -9.20 -19.33 -4.87
N ASN A 233 -9.75 -18.95 -6.02
CA ASN A 233 -10.36 -19.88 -6.97
C ASN A 233 -9.30 -20.77 -7.64
N ARG A 234 -8.15 -20.21 -8.04
CA ARG A 234 -7.08 -20.98 -8.66
C ARG A 234 -6.47 -22.03 -7.73
N HIS A 235 -6.46 -21.74 -6.43
CA HIS A 235 -5.84 -22.58 -5.41
C HIS A 235 -6.83 -23.05 -4.36
N ALA A 236 -8.12 -23.05 -4.67
CA ALA A 236 -9.11 -23.72 -3.85
C ALA A 236 -8.72 -25.20 -3.81
N TYR A 237 -8.91 -25.84 -2.66
CA TYR A 237 -8.91 -27.30 -2.66
C TYR A 237 -9.98 -27.75 -3.66
N PRO A 238 -9.77 -28.81 -4.48
CA PRO A 238 -10.92 -29.64 -4.79
C PRO A 238 -11.42 -30.13 -3.43
N ASP A 239 -12.62 -29.70 -3.03
CA ASP A 239 -13.19 -30.03 -1.73
C ASP A 239 -12.93 -31.50 -1.41
N SER A 240 -12.24 -31.74 -0.29
CA SER A 240 -12.22 -33.04 0.35
C SER A 240 -13.64 -33.34 0.84
N TYR A 241 -14.43 -33.96 -0.04
CA TYR A 241 -15.54 -34.82 0.32
C TYR A 241 -14.99 -36.18 0.76
#